data_AF-A0A962MDI4-F1
#
_entry.id   AF-A0A962MDI4-F1
#
_cell.length_a   1.000
_cell.length_b   1.000
_cell.length_c   1.000
_cell.angle_alpha   90.00
_cell.angle_beta   90.00
_cell.angle_gamma   90.00
#
_symmetry.space_group_name_H-M   'P 1'
#
loop_
_entity.id
_entity.type
_entity.pdbx_description
1 polymer ?
#
loop_
_entity_poly.entity_id
_entity_poly.type
_entity_poly.pdbx_seq_one_letter_code
_entity_poly.pdbx_strand_id
1 'polypeptide(L)' 'MAPLSKAAKLKLCAGCRQNFYNGNNPMSIDECWSLPTAKKVKRKKIGLWDTPPWNHQPTVEILDCRSEQGYVFVEPHRTK' A
#
# COMPACT_ATOMS: atom_id res chain seq x y z
N MET A 1 0.72 5.00 -16.95
CA MET A 1 -0.41 4.53 -16.11
C MET A 1 -1.35 5.71 -15.90
N ALA A 2 -2.61 5.61 -16.31
CA ALA A 2 -3.60 6.66 -16.05
C ALA A 2 -3.78 6.85 -14.52
N PRO A 3 -3.96 8.08 -14.03
CA PRO A 3 -4.21 8.30 -12.61
C PRO A 3 -5.54 7.63 -12.20
N LEU A 4 -5.51 6.84 -11.12
CA LEU A 4 -6.73 6.29 -10.50
C LEU A 4 -7.67 7.43 -10.10
N SER A 5 -8.98 7.22 -10.29
CA SER A 5 -10.00 8.12 -9.74
C SER A 5 -9.90 8.19 -8.21
N LYS A 6 -10.34 9.32 -7.64
CA LYS A 6 -10.37 9.55 -6.19
C LYS A 6 -11.06 8.39 -5.45
N ALA A 7 -12.21 7.94 -5.96
CA ALA A 7 -13.00 6.84 -5.38
C ALA A 7 -12.24 5.51 -5.36
N ALA A 8 -11.48 5.19 -6.41
CA ALA A 8 -10.72 3.96 -6.48
C ALA A 8 -9.46 3.98 -5.61
N LYS A 9 -8.84 5.16 -5.42
CA LYS A 9 -7.76 5.34 -4.44
C LYS A 9 -8.27 5.22 -2.98
N LEU A 10 -9.45 5.75 -2.67
CA LEU A 10 -10.04 5.66 -1.33
C LEU A 10 -10.22 4.21 -0.86
N LYS A 11 -10.62 3.29 -1.75
CA LYS A 11 -10.69 1.85 -1.46
C LYS A 11 -9.36 1.23 -1.03
N LEU A 12 -8.23 1.87 -1.34
CA LEU A 12 -6.88 1.38 -1.05
C LEU A 12 -6.19 2.17 0.08
N CYS A 13 -6.87 3.12 0.71
CA CYS A 13 -6.30 3.94 1.79
C CYS A 13 -6.13 3.20 3.12
N ALA A 14 -6.88 2.13 3.32
CA ALA A 14 -6.73 1.25 4.47
C ALA A 14 -5.35 0.59 4.44
N GLY A 15 -4.59 0.81 5.52
CA GLY A 15 -3.22 0.33 5.68
C GLY A 15 -2.15 1.29 5.19
N CYS A 16 -2.42 2.56 4.89
CA CYS A 16 -1.33 3.53 4.68
C CYS A 16 -0.65 3.95 6.00
N ARG A 17 0.55 4.54 5.95
CA ARG A 17 1.32 4.98 7.14
C ARG A 17 0.46 5.81 8.14
N GLN A 18 -0.47 6.59 7.63
CA GLN A 18 -1.42 7.39 8.41
C GLN A 18 -2.81 6.71 8.51
N ASN A 19 -2.87 5.38 8.60
CA ASN A 19 -4.11 4.61 8.55
C ASN A 19 -5.16 5.11 9.54
N PHE A 20 -4.72 5.45 10.76
CA PHE A 20 -5.59 6.01 11.78
C PHE A 20 -6.31 7.26 11.29
N TYR A 21 -5.65 8.16 10.57
CA TYR A 21 -6.25 9.38 10.03
C TYR A 21 -7.03 9.16 8.72
N ASN A 22 -7.05 7.94 8.16
CA ASN A 22 -7.74 7.61 6.91
C ASN A 22 -9.13 6.99 7.13
N GLY A 23 -9.85 7.38 8.18
CA GLY A 23 -11.19 6.87 8.50
C GLY A 23 -11.26 5.47 9.09
N ASN A 24 -10.11 4.86 9.39
CA ASN A 24 -10.05 3.63 10.17
C ASN A 24 -9.90 3.95 11.67
N ASN A 25 -10.71 4.89 12.18
CA ASN A 25 -10.75 5.30 13.58
C ASN A 25 -12.20 5.58 14.03
N PRO A 26 -12.49 5.62 15.34
CA PRO A 26 -13.84 5.92 15.85
C PRO A 26 -14.20 7.41 15.78
N MET A 27 -13.37 8.26 15.17
CA MET A 27 -13.53 9.72 15.14
C MET A 27 -14.20 10.22 13.86
N SER A 28 -14.86 9.34 13.08
CA SER A 28 -15.61 9.68 11.86
C SER A 28 -14.80 10.53 10.85
N ILE A 29 -13.50 10.31 10.74
CA ILE A 29 -12.64 11.05 9.79
C ILE A 29 -12.78 10.42 8.41
N ASP A 30 -13.64 10.96 7.55
CA ASP A 30 -13.87 10.40 6.20
C ASP A 30 -12.71 10.63 5.20
N GLU A 31 -11.69 11.40 5.60
CA GLU A 31 -10.64 11.83 4.70
C GLU A 31 -9.40 10.94 4.77
N CYS A 32 -8.93 10.45 3.62
CA CYS A 32 -7.63 9.82 3.53
C CYS A 32 -6.54 10.88 3.32
N TRP A 33 -5.78 11.18 4.37
CA TRP A 33 -4.80 12.27 4.37
C TRP A 33 -3.66 12.06 3.38
N SER A 34 -3.32 10.80 3.09
CA SER A 34 -2.30 10.47 2.10
C SER A 34 -2.84 10.47 0.66
N LEU A 35 -4.15 10.57 0.43
CA LEU A 35 -4.80 10.47 -0.88
C LEU A 35 -4.28 11.47 -1.94
N PRO A 36 -4.03 12.75 -1.62
CA PRO A 36 -3.57 13.74 -2.59
C PRO A 36 -2.22 13.38 -3.20
N THR A 37 -1.33 12.82 -2.38
CA THR A 37 0.04 12.46 -2.78
C THR A 37 0.19 10.99 -3.17
N ALA A 38 -0.76 10.13 -2.78
CA ALA A 38 -0.66 8.69 -2.99
C ALA A 38 -0.71 8.30 -4.47
N LYS A 39 0.23 7.45 -4.86
CA LYS A 39 0.37 6.90 -6.21
C LYS A 39 0.03 5.42 -6.21
N LYS A 40 -0.65 4.96 -7.27
CA LYS A 40 -0.80 3.54 -7.53
C LYS A 40 0.56 2.97 -7.89
N VAL A 41 1.02 1.96 -7.16
CA VAL A 41 2.26 1.25 -7.45
C VAL A 41 2.02 -0.24 -7.49
N LYS A 42 2.81 -0.93 -8.30
CA LYS A 42 2.86 -2.39 -8.34
C LYS A 42 4.06 -2.83 -7.51
N ARG A 43 3.83 -3.59 -6.45
CA ARG A 43 4.86 -4.02 -5.49
C ARG A 43 4.71 -5.50 -5.17
N LYS A 44 5.80 -6.19 -4.82
CA LYS A 44 5.73 -7.52 -4.18
C LYS A 44 5.49 -7.33 -2.69
N LYS A 45 4.57 -8.11 -2.11
CA LYS A 45 4.38 -8.18 -0.66
C LYS A 45 5.26 -9.31 -0.12
N ILE A 46 6.26 -8.96 0.68
CA ILE A 46 7.25 -9.89 1.23
C ILE A 46 7.09 -9.93 2.75
N GLY A 47 7.03 -11.11 3.35
CA GLY A 47 7.09 -11.23 4.81
C GLY A 47 8.47 -10.79 5.33
N LEU A 48 8.53 -10.09 6.45
CA LEU A 48 9.82 -9.67 7.05
C LEU A 48 10.76 -10.86 7.33
N TRP A 49 10.21 -12.06 7.48
CA TRP A 49 10.94 -13.30 7.75
C TRP A 49 11.11 -14.17 6.50
N ASP A 50 10.61 -13.75 5.33
CA ASP A 50 10.78 -14.49 4.08
C ASP A 50 12.22 -14.32 3.58
N THR A 51 12.96 -15.42 3.52
CA THR A 51 14.31 -15.42 2.94
C THR A 51 14.27 -15.27 1.41
N PRO A 52 15.11 -14.41 0.82
CA PRO A 52 15.27 -14.35 -0.64
C PRO A 52 15.80 -15.68 -1.20
N PRO A 53 15.56 -16.00 -2.49
CA PRO A 53 15.08 -15.10 -3.53
C PRO A 53 13.55 -14.99 -3.65
N TRP A 54 13.03 -13.77 -3.75
CA TRP A 54 11.59 -13.50 -3.88
C TRP A 54 11.08 -13.51 -5.34
N ASN A 55 11.63 -14.41 -6.16
CA ASN A 55 11.35 -14.44 -7.60
C ASN A 55 9.89 -14.83 -7.90
N HIS A 56 9.28 -15.63 -7.01
CA HIS A 56 7.94 -16.18 -7.19
C HIS A 56 6.84 -15.33 -6.54
N GLN A 57 7.20 -14.28 -5.79
CA GLN A 57 6.19 -13.50 -5.09
C GLN A 57 5.31 -12.72 -6.08
N PRO A 58 3.98 -12.86 -5.99
CA PRO A 58 3.08 -12.13 -6.85
C PRO A 58 3.15 -10.64 -6.53
N THR A 59 3.02 -9.82 -7.56
CA THR A 59 2.88 -8.39 -7.41
C THR A 59 1.44 -8.01 -7.11
N VAL A 60 1.25 -7.12 -6.15
CA VAL A 60 -0.04 -6.51 -5.81
C VAL A 60 -0.06 -5.05 -6.24
N GLU A 61 -1.25 -4.56 -6.59
CA GLU A 61 -1.49 -3.14 -6.84
C GLU A 61 -1.96 -2.46 -5.56
N ILE A 62 -1.17 -1.53 -5.06
CA ILE A 62 -1.39 -0.84 -3.78
C ILE A 62 -1.07 0.64 -3.91
N LEU A 63 -1.41 1.43 -2.90
CA LEU A 63 -0.86 2.79 -2.77
C LEU A 63 0.57 2.73 -2.24
N ASP A 64 1.42 3.63 -2.72
CA ASP A 64 2.80 3.80 -2.25
C ASP A 64 2.91 4.10 -0.75
N CYS A 65 1.87 4.68 -0.16
CA CYS A 65 1.79 4.92 1.28
C CYS A 65 1.50 3.67 2.13
N ARG A 66 1.21 2.51 1.52
CA ARG A 66 0.80 1.29 2.26
C ARG A 66 1.92 0.75 3.15
N SER A 67 1.57 0.46 4.39
CA SER A 67 2.39 -0.11 5.45
C SER A 67 1.57 -1.15 6.20
N GLU A 68 2.09 -2.38 6.29
CA GLU A 68 1.40 -3.50 6.93
C GLU A 68 2.38 -4.21 7.86
N GLN A 69 1.99 -4.44 9.12
CA GLN A 69 2.86 -5.08 10.10
C GLN A 69 3.25 -6.49 9.62
N GLY A 70 4.53 -6.84 9.75
CA GLY A 70 5.04 -8.14 9.31
C GLY A 70 5.44 -8.20 7.83
N TYR A 71 5.23 -7.14 7.05
CA TYR A 71 5.49 -7.14 5.62
C TYR A 71 6.30 -5.93 5.14
N VAL A 72 7.02 -6.12 4.05
CA VAL A 72 7.63 -5.05 3.25
C VAL A 72 7.13 -5.12 1.82
N PHE A 73 6.95 -3.95 1.21
CA PHE A 73 6.47 -3.82 -0.17
C PHE A 73 7.62 -3.37 -1.07
N VAL A 74 8.15 -4.28 -1.88
CA VAL A 74 9.34 -4.02 -2.72
C VAL A 74 9.01 -3.95 -4.20
N GLU A 75 9.96 -3.47 -5.00
CA GLU A 75 9.79 -3.36 -6.45
C GLU A 75 9.60 -4.73 -7.12
N PRO A 76 8.83 -4.82 -8.23
CA PRO A 76 8.57 -6.09 -8.90
C PRO A 76 9.82 -6.85 -9.33
N HIS A 77 10.89 -6.14 -9.69
CA HIS A 77 12.14 -6.74 -10.12
C HIS A 77 13.10 -7.06 -8.97
N ARG A 78 12.74 -6.73 -7.72
CA ARG A 78 13.59 -7.01 -6.57
C ARG A 78 13.58 -8.51 -6.26
N THR A 79 14.77 -9.04 -6.03
CA THR A 79 15.03 -10.47 -5.75
C THR A 79 15.73 -10.69 -4.40
N LYS A 80 16.38 -9.66 -3.84
CA LYS A 80 17.06 -9.61 -2.53
C LYS A 80 17.03 -8.19 -1.95
#